data_AF-A0A7M4A100-F1
#
_entry.id   AF-A0A7M4A100-F1
#
_cell.length_a   1.000
_cell.length_b   1.000
_cell.length_c   1.000
_cell.angle_alpha   90.00
_cell.angle_beta   90.00
_cell.angle_gamma   90.00
#
_symmetry.space_group_name_H-M   'P 1'
#
loop_
_entity.id
_entity.type
_entity.pdbx_description
1 polymer ?
#
loop_
_entity_poly.entity_id
_entity_poly.type
_entity_poly.pdbx_seq_one_letter_code
_entity_poly.pdbx_strand_id
1 'polypeptide(L)'
;MDEPTPDVATGLPHHKKAWTQHDLLASTLSDYVDVLQKNGGRWPSWQIAPSSDNVHDDVVRLNSHLEKLGWMAKLTKDERWVLTVLPAPERQFPRSNTMLLFWVLSLLTLTLAGDHWMSNARPTEGWFHSSAFLDALLGYTLPILVVLFASSLVQRTVARRYGVRSGHLMPVPDFTIALYALGLFPSNWMFWPFGLLLIPTMPRMDARPWPDRASLGYTALTVPLVLGGAGAVLMIAGMSMTPEYLASAGMPLVSAPPLFLSLLAESFLSNDAFIRLLWA
;
A
#
# COMPACT_ATOMS: atom_id res chain seq x y z
N MET A 1 -28.99 73.53 19.37
CA MET A 1 -28.21 73.56 18.13
C MET A 1 -27.86 72.10 17.93
N ASP A 2 -28.75 71.36 17.28
CA ASP A 2 -28.65 69.90 17.21
C ASP A 2 -27.86 69.56 15.95
N GLU A 3 -26.68 68.97 16.15
CA GLU A 3 -25.86 68.45 15.06
C GLU A 3 -26.57 67.26 14.39
N PRO A 4 -26.61 67.21 13.05
CA PRO A 4 -27.16 66.05 12.36
C PRO A 4 -26.18 64.88 12.49
N THR A 5 -26.65 63.78 13.09
CA THR A 5 -25.96 62.48 13.11
C THR A 5 -25.65 62.02 11.68
N PRO A 6 -24.42 61.53 11.39
CA PRO A 6 -24.03 61.11 10.06
C PRO A 6 -24.80 59.85 9.62
N ASP A 7 -25.26 59.87 8.37
CA ASP A 7 -25.93 58.75 7.71
C ASP A 7 -25.10 57.46 7.85
N VAL A 8 -25.66 56.48 8.55
CA VAL A 8 -25.09 55.14 8.67
C VAL A 8 -25.09 54.53 7.28
N ALA A 9 -23.90 54.35 6.71
CA ALA A 9 -23.71 53.72 5.40
C ALA A 9 -24.53 52.43 5.32
N THR A 10 -25.53 52.43 4.43
CA THR A 10 -26.35 51.26 4.10
C THR A 10 -25.42 50.11 3.77
N GLY A 11 -25.45 49.06 4.61
CA GLY A 11 -24.63 47.87 4.43
C GLY A 11 -24.81 47.24 3.04
N LEU A 12 -23.81 46.47 2.61
CA LEU A 12 -23.81 45.75 1.34
C LEU A 12 -25.18 45.06 1.09
N PRO A 13 -25.72 45.13 -0.13
CA PRO A 13 -27.02 44.55 -0.44
C PRO A 13 -27.03 43.06 -0.07
N HIS A 14 -27.82 42.71 0.94
CA HIS A 14 -27.98 41.32 1.36
C HIS A 14 -28.86 40.58 0.34
N HIS A 15 -28.41 39.40 -0.10
CA HIS A 15 -29.29 38.51 -0.85
C HIS A 15 -30.42 38.03 0.08
N LYS A 16 -31.68 38.10 -0.38
CA LYS A 16 -32.87 37.68 0.40
C LYS A 16 -32.84 36.21 0.87
N LYS A 17 -31.98 35.38 0.27
CA LYS A 17 -31.84 33.95 0.58
C LYS A 17 -30.36 33.63 0.82
N ALA A 18 -30.06 33.06 1.99
CA ALA A 18 -28.73 32.57 2.29
C ALA A 18 -28.37 31.43 1.33
N TRP A 19 -27.13 31.44 0.84
CA TRP A 19 -26.62 30.36 -0.02
C TRP A 19 -26.52 29.07 0.78
N THR A 20 -26.94 27.96 0.19
CA THR A 20 -26.59 26.64 0.73
C THR A 20 -25.14 26.32 0.38
N GLN A 21 -24.52 25.40 1.12
CA GLN A 21 -23.16 24.93 0.79
C GLN A 21 -23.08 24.39 -0.65
N HIS A 22 -24.15 23.74 -1.12
CA HIS A 22 -24.27 23.31 -2.52
C HIS A 22 -24.21 24.49 -3.49
N ASP A 23 -24.92 25.57 -3.21
CA ASP A 23 -24.96 26.74 -4.11
C ASP A 23 -23.61 27.48 -4.13
N LEU A 24 -22.94 27.56 -2.98
CA LEU A 24 -21.61 28.15 -2.86
C LEU A 24 -20.54 27.33 -3.59
N LEU A 25 -20.58 26.01 -3.47
CA LEU A 25 -19.69 25.14 -4.22
C LEU A 25 -20.00 25.25 -5.73
N ALA A 26 -21.27 25.25 -6.12
CA ALA A 26 -21.66 25.39 -7.52
C ALA A 26 -21.13 26.69 -8.14
N SER A 27 -21.22 27.83 -7.44
CA SER A 27 -20.66 29.08 -7.95
C SER A 27 -19.14 29.04 -8.11
N THR A 28 -18.43 28.39 -7.17
CA THR A 28 -16.98 28.17 -7.29
C THR A 28 -16.64 27.26 -8.47
N LEU A 29 -17.48 26.26 -8.77
CA LEU A 29 -17.28 25.35 -9.90
C LEU A 29 -17.49 26.04 -11.25
N SER A 30 -18.46 26.96 -11.34
CA SER A 30 -18.79 27.68 -12.58
C SER A 30 -17.63 28.52 -13.13
N ASP A 31 -16.65 28.87 -12.30
CA ASP A 31 -15.42 29.55 -12.75
C ASP A 31 -14.49 28.65 -13.57
N TYR A 32 -14.66 27.32 -13.50
CA TYR A 32 -13.78 26.33 -14.13
C TYR A 32 -14.50 25.41 -15.12
N VAL A 33 -15.78 25.11 -14.89
CA VAL A 33 -16.57 24.15 -15.69
C VAL A 33 -18.01 24.61 -15.86
N ASP A 34 -18.64 24.24 -16.97
CA ASP A 34 -20.04 24.58 -17.21
C ASP A 34 -20.96 23.65 -16.42
N VAL A 35 -21.53 24.17 -15.33
CA VAL A 35 -22.45 23.44 -14.45
C VAL A 35 -23.83 23.36 -15.09
N LEU A 36 -24.24 22.15 -15.51
CA LEU A 36 -25.52 21.94 -16.20
C LEU A 36 -26.66 21.67 -15.21
N GLN A 37 -26.48 20.67 -14.36
CA GLN A 37 -27.53 20.18 -13.48
C GLN A 37 -26.95 19.66 -12.17
N LYS A 38 -27.63 19.98 -11.06
CA LYS A 38 -27.35 19.37 -9.77
C LYS A 38 -27.65 17.88 -9.85
N ASN A 39 -26.67 17.06 -9.49
CA ASN A 39 -26.83 15.63 -9.37
C ASN A 39 -27.10 15.26 -7.89
N GLY A 40 -27.87 14.21 -7.68
CA GLY A 40 -28.22 13.71 -6.34
C GLY A 40 -27.08 12.94 -5.70
N GLY A 41 -27.26 12.55 -4.44
CA GLY A 41 -26.34 11.68 -3.71
C GLY A 41 -25.93 12.22 -2.35
N ARG A 42 -25.07 11.47 -1.66
CA ARG A 42 -24.57 11.83 -0.33
C ARG A 42 -23.66 13.06 -0.35
N TRP A 43 -22.89 13.23 -1.42
CA TRP A 43 -21.93 14.32 -1.59
C TRP A 43 -22.41 15.30 -2.67
N PRO A 44 -22.06 16.59 -2.57
CA PRO A 44 -22.39 17.54 -3.60
C PRO A 44 -21.85 17.16 -4.98
N SER A 45 -22.75 16.91 -5.93
CA SER A 45 -22.41 16.48 -7.27
C SER A 45 -23.17 17.26 -8.34
N TRP A 46 -22.56 17.41 -9.51
CA TRP A 46 -23.13 18.12 -10.66
C TRP A 46 -22.79 17.41 -11.96
N GLN A 47 -23.72 17.40 -12.89
CA GLN A 47 -23.42 17.14 -14.29
C GLN A 47 -22.80 18.38 -14.90
N ILE A 48 -21.66 18.21 -15.57
CA ILE A 48 -20.90 19.30 -16.16
C ILE A 48 -20.72 19.08 -17.66
N ALA A 49 -20.65 20.17 -18.40
CA ALA A 49 -20.09 20.19 -19.74
C ALA A 49 -18.62 20.65 -19.67
N PRO A 50 -17.74 20.11 -20.53
CA PRO A 50 -16.39 20.60 -20.65
C PRO A 50 -16.41 22.04 -21.18
N SER A 51 -15.82 22.97 -20.43
CA SER A 51 -15.66 24.36 -20.87
C SER A 51 -14.45 24.52 -21.80
N SER A 52 -13.48 23.60 -21.70
CA SER A 52 -12.30 23.50 -22.55
C SER A 52 -12.21 22.15 -23.29
N ASP A 53 -11.29 22.03 -24.25
CA ASP A 53 -11.01 20.76 -24.93
C ASP A 53 -10.56 19.63 -23.97
N ASN A 54 -10.01 19.98 -22.79
CA ASN A 54 -9.55 19.02 -21.81
C ASN A 54 -10.11 19.27 -20.40
N VAL A 55 -11.24 18.61 -20.12
CA VAL A 55 -11.91 18.69 -18.81
C VAL A 55 -11.03 18.22 -17.65
N HIS A 56 -10.01 17.39 -17.90
CA HIS A 56 -9.11 16.94 -16.85
C HIS A 56 -8.22 18.08 -16.33
N ASP A 57 -7.76 18.96 -17.21
CA ASP A 57 -6.93 20.11 -16.82
C ASP A 57 -7.76 21.14 -16.04
N ASP A 58 -9.03 21.33 -16.43
CA ASP A 58 -9.99 22.16 -15.69
C ASP A 58 -10.16 21.66 -14.25
N VAL A 59 -10.30 20.34 -14.08
CA VAL A 59 -10.45 19.71 -12.77
C VAL A 59 -9.17 19.82 -11.94
N VAL A 60 -7.99 19.74 -12.56
CA VAL A 60 -6.70 19.96 -11.87
C VAL A 60 -6.62 21.39 -11.35
N ARG A 61 -6.97 22.38 -12.17
CA ARG A 61 -7.02 23.79 -11.74
C ARG A 61 -8.02 24.01 -10.62
N LEU A 62 -9.23 23.47 -10.76
CA LEU A 62 -10.26 23.53 -9.73
C LEU A 62 -9.79 22.91 -8.41
N ASN A 63 -9.15 21.74 -8.45
CA ASN A 63 -8.62 21.07 -7.26
C ASN A 63 -7.57 21.90 -6.54
N SER A 64 -6.72 22.64 -7.27
CA SER A 64 -5.76 23.57 -6.65
C SER A 64 -6.42 24.71 -5.86
N HIS A 65 -7.64 25.10 -6.26
CA HIS A 65 -8.45 26.06 -5.52
C HIS A 65 -9.16 25.40 -4.34
N LEU A 66 -9.82 24.27 -4.55
CA LEU A 66 -10.58 23.55 -3.53
C LEU A 66 -9.69 23.04 -2.38
N GLU A 67 -8.44 22.67 -2.67
CA GLU A 67 -7.49 22.20 -1.65
C GLU A 67 -7.27 23.25 -0.55
N LYS A 68 -7.26 24.54 -0.90
CA LYS A 68 -7.14 25.67 0.06
C LYS A 68 -8.34 25.76 1.00
N LEU A 69 -9.48 25.23 0.58
CA LEU A 69 -10.74 25.23 1.33
C LEU A 69 -10.96 23.90 2.08
N GLY A 70 -10.03 22.95 2.00
CA GLY A 70 -10.20 21.61 2.58
C GLY A 70 -11.15 20.71 1.79
N TRP A 71 -11.36 20.99 0.50
CA TRP A 71 -12.21 20.22 -0.40
C TRP A 71 -11.40 19.63 -1.56
N MET A 72 -11.99 18.65 -2.23
CA MET A 72 -11.47 18.14 -3.50
C MET A 72 -12.62 17.71 -4.41
N ALA A 73 -12.44 17.84 -5.71
CA ALA A 73 -13.32 17.41 -6.76
C ALA A 73 -12.84 16.09 -7.37
N LYS A 74 -13.77 15.16 -7.53
CA LYS A 74 -13.60 13.90 -8.26
C LYS A 74 -14.41 13.96 -9.54
N LEU A 75 -13.74 13.73 -10.67
CA LEU A 75 -14.36 13.59 -11.97
C LEU A 75 -14.70 12.12 -12.25
N THR A 76 -15.93 11.86 -12.66
CA THR A 76 -16.41 10.56 -13.11
C THR A 76 -17.10 10.69 -14.46
N LYS A 77 -16.95 9.70 -15.33
CA LYS A 77 -17.65 9.64 -16.61
C LYS A 77 -18.82 8.67 -16.48
N ASP A 78 -20.02 9.16 -16.71
CA ASP A 78 -21.24 8.37 -16.88
C ASP A 78 -21.77 8.62 -18.32
N GLU A 79 -23.05 8.95 -18.51
CA GLU A 79 -23.54 9.50 -19.79
C GLU A 79 -22.96 10.89 -20.10
N ARG A 80 -22.82 11.72 -19.06
CA ARG A 80 -22.14 13.01 -19.06
C ARG A 80 -21.03 13.01 -18.01
N TRP A 81 -20.15 14.00 -18.07
CA TRP A 81 -19.18 14.21 -17.01
C TRP A 81 -19.89 14.60 -15.72
N VAL A 82 -19.56 13.91 -14.64
CA VAL A 82 -20.08 14.18 -13.30
C VAL A 82 -18.92 14.59 -12.41
N LEU A 83 -19.06 15.74 -11.77
CA LEU A 83 -18.11 16.26 -10.81
C LEU A 83 -18.70 16.14 -9.41
N THR A 84 -17.99 15.46 -8.51
CA THR A 84 -18.39 15.30 -7.11
C THR A 84 -17.38 15.97 -6.20
N VAL A 85 -17.83 16.90 -5.36
CA VAL A 85 -16.98 17.57 -4.37
C VAL A 85 -17.10 16.85 -3.03
N LEU A 86 -15.97 16.48 -2.46
CA LEU A 86 -15.84 15.75 -1.19
C LEU A 86 -14.78 16.42 -0.30
N PRO A 87 -14.89 16.29 1.03
CA PRO A 87 -13.90 16.85 1.93
C PRO A 87 -12.54 16.21 1.66
N ALA A 88 -11.49 17.02 1.65
CA ALA A 88 -10.12 16.54 1.53
C ALA A 88 -9.85 15.58 2.70
N PRO A 89 -9.33 14.38 2.43
CA PRO A 89 -9.30 13.36 3.46
C PRO A 89 -8.22 13.66 4.51
N GLU A 90 -8.66 13.87 5.75
CA GLU A 90 -7.78 14.14 6.88
C GLU A 90 -7.35 12.86 7.60
N ARG A 91 -6.16 12.88 8.23
CA ARG A 91 -5.66 11.82 9.12
C ARG A 91 -5.71 10.39 8.53
N GLN A 92 -5.45 10.26 7.23
CA GLN A 92 -5.57 8.97 6.56
C GLN A 92 -4.51 7.93 6.97
N PHE A 93 -3.43 8.35 7.64
CA PHE A 93 -2.31 7.49 7.96
C PHE A 93 -2.41 6.96 9.40
N PRO A 94 -2.09 5.67 9.62
CA PRO A 94 -1.99 5.14 10.97
C PRO A 94 -0.89 5.87 11.74
N ARG A 95 -1.02 5.89 13.08
CA ARG A 95 0.02 6.44 13.94
C ARG A 95 1.32 5.65 13.76
N SER A 96 2.46 6.34 13.86
CA SER A 96 3.79 5.71 13.77
C SER A 96 3.96 4.55 14.75
N ASN A 97 3.43 4.68 15.96
CA ASN A 97 3.52 3.63 16.99
C ASN A 97 2.74 2.37 16.59
N THR A 98 1.56 2.53 15.99
CA THR A 98 0.80 1.40 15.45
C THR A 98 1.57 0.74 14.32
N MET A 99 2.18 1.53 13.44
CA MET A 99 2.99 0.97 12.37
C MET A 99 4.19 0.18 12.93
N LEU A 100 4.93 0.76 13.87
CA LEU A 100 6.06 0.10 14.52
C LEU A 100 5.65 -1.21 15.20
N LEU A 101 4.51 -1.21 15.90
CA LEU A 101 3.98 -2.41 16.56
C LEU A 101 3.79 -3.56 15.55
N PHE A 102 3.16 -3.27 14.41
CA PHE A 102 2.93 -4.31 13.39
C PHE A 102 4.23 -4.81 12.77
N TRP A 103 5.21 -3.94 12.52
CA TRP A 103 6.54 -4.36 12.07
C TRP A 103 7.26 -5.24 13.10
N VAL A 104 7.18 -4.90 14.39
CA VAL A 104 7.79 -5.70 15.47
C VAL A 104 7.09 -7.05 15.61
N LEU A 105 5.75 -7.08 15.61
CA LEU A 105 5.00 -8.33 15.69
C LEU A 105 5.28 -9.22 14.48
N SER A 106 5.34 -8.65 13.28
CA SER A 106 5.71 -9.37 12.08
C SER A 106 7.13 -9.90 12.11
N LEU A 107 8.09 -9.17 12.69
CA LEU A 107 9.44 -9.68 12.91
C LEU A 107 9.42 -10.93 13.78
N LEU A 108 8.66 -10.93 14.86
CA LEU A 108 8.55 -12.07 15.77
C LEU A 108 7.88 -13.27 15.08
N THR A 109 6.74 -13.07 14.39
CA THR A 109 6.03 -14.18 13.72
C THR A 109 6.81 -14.73 12.53
N LEU A 110 7.52 -13.88 11.78
CA LEU A 110 8.45 -14.32 10.73
C LEU A 110 9.60 -15.13 11.29
N THR A 111 10.15 -14.75 12.46
CA THR A 111 11.26 -15.49 13.06
C THR A 111 10.81 -16.87 13.54
N LEU A 112 9.63 -16.97 14.15
CA LEU A 112 9.03 -18.27 14.53
C LEU A 112 8.73 -19.13 13.30
N ALA A 113 8.22 -18.53 12.23
CA ALA A 113 7.98 -19.23 10.98
C ALA A 113 9.30 -19.74 10.38
N GLY A 114 10.33 -18.89 10.31
CA GLY A 114 11.65 -19.26 9.81
C GLY A 114 12.28 -20.41 10.61
N ASP A 115 12.20 -20.37 11.94
CA ASP A 115 12.69 -21.44 12.82
C ASP A 115 11.99 -22.77 12.53
N HIS A 116 10.67 -22.75 12.37
CA HIS A 116 9.89 -23.92 11.99
C HIS A 116 10.29 -24.46 10.61
N TRP A 117 10.42 -23.58 9.60
CA TRP A 117 10.82 -23.96 8.24
C TRP A 117 12.22 -24.54 8.17
N MET A 118 13.16 -23.96 8.91
CA MET A 118 14.56 -24.37 8.89
C MET A 118 14.80 -25.65 9.72
N SER A 119 13.91 -26.01 10.64
CA SER A 119 14.12 -27.07 11.64
C SER A 119 14.64 -28.41 11.08
N ASN A 120 14.15 -28.85 9.93
CA ASN A 120 14.57 -30.13 9.32
C ASN A 120 15.87 -30.03 8.53
N ALA A 121 16.14 -28.88 7.91
CA ALA A 121 17.30 -28.66 7.04
C ALA A 121 18.47 -27.97 7.76
N ARG A 122 18.30 -27.54 9.01
CA ARG A 122 19.33 -26.82 9.75
C ARG A 122 20.39 -27.78 10.30
N PRO A 123 21.70 -27.56 10.02
CA PRO A 123 22.79 -28.30 10.65
C PRO A 123 22.79 -28.10 12.18
N THR A 124 23.40 -29.03 12.93
CA THR A 124 23.49 -28.93 14.40
C THR A 124 24.20 -27.65 14.86
N GLU A 125 25.23 -27.22 14.12
CA GLU A 125 25.98 -25.99 14.39
C GLU A 125 25.27 -24.71 13.89
N GLY A 126 24.20 -24.85 13.11
CA GLY A 126 23.52 -23.76 12.42
C GLY A 126 24.22 -23.29 11.13
N TRP A 127 23.56 -22.39 10.40
CA TRP A 127 24.07 -21.79 9.17
C TRP A 127 24.90 -20.53 9.43
N PHE A 128 24.38 -19.66 10.29
CA PHE A 128 24.99 -18.40 10.70
C PHE A 128 25.28 -18.38 12.20
N HIS A 129 24.42 -19.03 13.00
CA HIS A 129 24.55 -19.07 14.46
C HIS A 129 24.02 -20.38 15.03
N SER A 130 24.59 -20.83 16.16
CA SER A 130 24.24 -22.09 16.85
C SER A 130 22.84 -22.08 17.49
N SER A 131 22.28 -20.90 17.73
CA SER A 131 20.89 -20.72 18.18
C SER A 131 19.95 -20.70 16.98
N ALA A 132 18.98 -21.62 16.95
CA ALA A 132 18.00 -21.73 15.86
C ALA A 132 17.20 -20.44 15.64
N PHE A 133 16.83 -19.75 16.73
CA PHE A 133 16.17 -18.44 16.66
C PHE A 133 17.02 -17.37 15.95
N LEU A 134 18.31 -17.24 16.29
CA LEU A 134 19.18 -16.26 15.65
C LEU A 134 19.47 -16.64 14.19
N ASP A 135 19.57 -17.93 13.92
CA ASP A 135 19.76 -18.46 12.58
C ASP A 135 18.57 -18.14 11.67
N ALA A 136 17.35 -18.34 12.17
CA ALA A 136 16.11 -17.96 11.51
C ALA A 136 15.94 -16.44 11.35
N LEU A 137 16.40 -15.66 12.34
CA LEU A 137 16.38 -14.21 12.24
C LEU A 137 17.28 -13.72 11.09
N LEU A 138 18.51 -14.24 11.01
CA LEU A 138 19.51 -13.81 10.02
C LEU A 138 19.23 -14.37 8.62
N GLY A 139 18.92 -15.67 8.51
CA GLY A 139 18.79 -16.38 7.24
C GLY A 139 17.42 -16.23 6.57
N TYR A 140 16.36 -16.01 7.35
CA TYR A 140 14.98 -15.97 6.85
C TYR A 140 14.32 -14.61 7.07
N THR A 141 14.31 -14.11 8.30
CA THR A 141 13.48 -12.95 8.67
C THR A 141 14.05 -11.62 8.16
N LEU A 142 15.34 -11.35 8.40
CA LEU A 142 15.96 -10.10 7.97
C LEU A 142 15.91 -9.90 6.45
N PRO A 143 16.24 -10.88 5.60
CA PRO A 143 16.10 -10.74 4.14
C PRO A 143 14.68 -10.32 3.73
N ILE A 144 13.65 -10.97 4.28
CA ILE A 144 12.24 -10.65 4.00
C ILE A 144 11.90 -9.22 4.45
N LEU A 145 12.25 -8.84 5.68
CA LEU A 145 11.94 -7.51 6.22
C LEU A 145 12.68 -6.40 5.47
N VAL A 146 13.94 -6.62 5.08
CA VAL A 146 14.72 -5.67 4.28
C VAL A 146 14.06 -5.44 2.93
N VAL A 147 13.66 -6.51 2.25
CA VAL A 147 12.98 -6.42 0.94
C VAL A 147 11.60 -5.75 1.08
N LEU A 148 10.83 -6.08 2.11
CA LEU A 148 9.55 -5.40 2.41
C LEU A 148 9.74 -3.92 2.69
N PHE A 149 10.76 -3.56 3.47
CA PHE A 149 11.06 -2.17 3.80
C PHE A 149 11.52 -1.39 2.57
N ALA A 150 12.39 -1.98 1.74
CA ALA A 150 12.80 -1.41 0.47
C ALA A 150 11.60 -1.19 -0.46
N SER A 151 10.73 -2.19 -0.61
CA SER A 151 9.49 -2.10 -1.39
C SER A 151 8.58 -0.95 -0.91
N SER A 152 8.45 -0.82 0.42
CA SER A 152 7.74 0.28 1.07
C SER A 152 8.34 1.66 0.74
N LEU A 153 9.67 1.79 0.73
CA LEU A 153 10.35 3.04 0.34
C LEU A 153 10.19 3.37 -1.15
N VAL A 154 10.36 2.38 -2.03
CA VAL A 154 10.24 2.58 -3.48
C VAL A 154 8.81 2.98 -3.84
N GLN A 155 7.79 2.29 -3.30
CA GLN A 155 6.40 2.64 -3.55
C GLN A 155 6.07 4.08 -3.10
N ARG A 156 6.54 4.49 -1.92
CA ARG A 156 6.35 5.87 -1.45
C ARG A 156 7.05 6.88 -2.33
N THR A 157 8.23 6.55 -2.85
CA THR A 157 8.98 7.41 -3.75
C THR A 157 8.25 7.57 -5.08
N VAL A 158 7.75 6.48 -5.66
CA VAL A 158 6.94 6.50 -6.90
C VAL A 158 5.66 7.30 -6.69
N ALA A 159 4.91 7.07 -5.61
CA ALA A 159 3.68 7.80 -5.31
C ALA A 159 3.92 9.32 -5.20
N ARG A 160 5.00 9.73 -4.53
CA ARG A 160 5.37 11.14 -4.37
C ARG A 160 5.67 11.84 -5.70
N ARG A 161 6.20 11.13 -6.71
CA ARG A 161 6.42 11.69 -8.05
C ARG A 161 5.13 12.14 -8.72
N TYR A 162 4.00 11.54 -8.36
CA TYR A 162 2.67 11.90 -8.84
C TYR A 162 1.91 12.83 -7.88
N GLY A 163 2.59 13.43 -6.89
CA GLY A 163 1.93 14.28 -5.88
C GLY A 163 1.08 13.50 -4.87
N VAL A 164 1.15 12.17 -4.88
CA VAL A 164 0.31 11.32 -4.02
C VAL A 164 1.08 10.90 -2.77
N ARG A 165 0.56 11.27 -1.60
CA ARG A 165 1.15 10.84 -0.32
C ARG A 165 0.83 9.37 -0.04
N SER A 166 1.81 8.47 -0.15
CA SER A 166 1.67 7.07 0.30
C SER A 166 2.25 6.81 1.68
N GLY A 167 1.56 5.96 2.45
CA GLY A 167 2.05 5.45 3.71
C GLY A 167 2.99 4.28 3.47
N HIS A 168 3.59 3.79 4.54
CA HIS A 168 4.41 2.59 4.46
C HIS A 168 3.54 1.33 4.32
N LEU A 169 4.13 0.27 3.79
CA LEU A 169 3.58 -1.08 3.90
C LEU A 169 3.50 -1.49 5.36
N MET A 170 2.36 -2.08 5.73
CA MET A 170 2.08 -2.54 7.08
C MET A 170 2.02 -4.06 7.06
N PRO A 171 3.11 -4.77 7.41
CA PRO A 171 3.07 -6.22 7.49
C PRO A 171 2.11 -6.62 8.61
N VAL A 172 1.12 -7.44 8.27
CA VAL A 172 0.16 -7.98 9.23
C VAL A 172 0.69 -9.34 9.65
N PRO A 173 1.02 -9.55 10.95
CA PRO A 173 1.50 -10.83 11.43
C PRO A 173 0.42 -11.90 11.26
N ASP A 174 0.83 -13.10 10.87
CA ASP A 174 -0.03 -14.27 11.02
C ASP A 174 0.10 -14.76 12.47
N PHE A 175 -0.98 -14.71 13.25
CA PHE A 175 -0.96 -15.17 14.64
C PHE A 175 -1.02 -16.70 14.78
N THR A 176 -1.32 -17.43 13.70
CA THR A 176 -1.45 -18.89 13.77
C THR A 176 -0.11 -19.57 14.06
N ILE A 177 1.00 -19.04 13.54
CA ILE A 177 2.35 -19.51 13.90
C ILE A 177 2.66 -19.27 15.38
N ALA A 178 2.22 -18.15 15.95
CA ALA A 178 2.44 -17.86 17.36
C ALA A 178 1.61 -18.80 18.26
N LEU A 179 0.37 -19.10 17.89
CA LEU A 179 -0.47 -20.06 18.60
C LEU A 179 0.07 -21.49 18.48
N TYR A 180 0.60 -21.87 17.31
CA TYR A 180 1.33 -23.13 17.12
C TYR A 180 2.57 -23.21 18.00
N ALA A 181 3.40 -22.16 18.03
CA ALA A 181 4.60 -22.09 18.86
C ALA A 181 4.29 -22.20 20.36
N LEU A 182 3.10 -21.74 20.79
CA LEU A 182 2.59 -21.91 22.16
C LEU A 182 1.97 -23.28 22.43
N GLY A 183 1.96 -24.20 21.46
CA GLY A 183 1.35 -25.53 21.56
C GLY A 183 -0.18 -25.51 21.61
N LEU A 184 -0.82 -24.39 21.28
CA LEU A 184 -2.27 -24.22 21.35
C LEU A 184 -2.96 -24.75 20.09
N PHE A 185 -2.28 -24.71 18.93
CA PHE A 185 -2.78 -25.20 17.65
C PHE A 185 -1.83 -26.24 17.02
N PRO A 186 -2.37 -27.23 16.29
CA PRO A 186 -1.57 -28.16 15.50
C PRO A 186 -1.01 -27.51 14.23
N SER A 187 0.09 -28.04 13.69
CA SER A 187 0.79 -27.45 12.52
C SER A 187 -0.07 -27.43 11.24
N ASN A 188 -1.01 -28.37 11.10
CA ASN A 188 -1.95 -28.42 9.96
C ASN A 188 -2.99 -27.28 9.94
N TRP A 189 -3.06 -26.45 11.00
CA TRP A 189 -3.93 -25.28 11.08
C TRP A 189 -3.19 -23.96 10.78
N MET A 190 -1.90 -24.02 10.42
CA MET A 190 -1.17 -22.86 9.94
C MET A 190 -1.77 -22.41 8.59
N PHE A 191 -2.46 -21.27 8.60
CA PHE A 191 -3.09 -20.70 7.40
C PHE A 191 -2.04 -20.22 6.41
N TRP A 192 -0.94 -19.66 6.91
CA TRP A 192 0.15 -19.19 6.07
C TRP A 192 1.50 -19.56 6.70
N PRO A 193 2.32 -20.37 6.04
CA PRO A 193 3.50 -20.92 6.68
C PRO A 193 4.64 -19.87 6.78
N PHE A 194 4.49 -18.70 6.16
CA PHE A 194 5.53 -17.68 6.06
C PHE A 194 5.43 -16.57 7.12
N GLY A 195 4.58 -16.70 8.15
CA GLY A 195 4.54 -15.77 9.30
C GLY A 195 3.94 -14.38 9.04
N LEU A 196 3.47 -14.09 7.82
CA LEU A 196 2.77 -12.86 7.42
C LEU A 196 1.41 -13.18 6.80
N LEU A 197 0.35 -12.52 7.25
CA LEU A 197 -1.00 -12.70 6.72
C LEU A 197 -1.26 -11.79 5.51
N LEU A 198 -0.93 -10.51 5.62
CA LEU A 198 -1.21 -9.48 4.60
C LEU A 198 -0.13 -8.40 4.62
N ILE A 199 0.05 -7.72 3.48
CA ILE A 199 0.97 -6.58 3.37
C ILE A 199 0.22 -5.37 2.77
N PRO A 200 -0.83 -4.84 3.44
CA PRO A 200 -1.57 -3.69 2.94
C PRO A 200 -0.71 -2.43 2.94
N THR A 201 -1.01 -1.56 1.97
CA THR A 201 -0.68 -0.14 2.06
C THR A 201 -1.73 0.57 2.89
N MET A 202 -1.32 1.38 3.88
CA MET A 202 -2.26 2.22 4.64
C MET A 202 -2.04 3.71 4.37
N PRO A 203 -3.11 4.50 4.14
CA PRO A 203 -4.48 4.07 3.84
C PRO A 203 -4.53 3.26 2.54
N ARG A 204 -5.60 2.45 2.38
CA ARG A 204 -5.79 1.59 1.20
C ARG A 204 -5.79 2.41 -0.10
N MET A 205 -5.32 1.80 -1.19
CA MET A 205 -5.14 2.49 -2.47
C MET A 205 -6.47 2.95 -3.09
N ASP A 206 -7.54 2.19 -2.89
CA ASP A 206 -8.90 2.46 -3.35
C ASP A 206 -9.56 3.64 -2.63
N ALA A 207 -9.18 3.87 -1.38
CA ALA A 207 -9.71 4.95 -0.54
C ALA A 207 -9.04 6.31 -0.82
N ARG A 208 -8.07 6.38 -1.73
CA ARG A 208 -7.32 7.61 -2.03
C ARG A 208 -7.71 8.19 -3.39
N PRO A 209 -7.82 9.52 -3.52
CA PRO A 209 -7.86 10.15 -4.83
C PRO A 209 -6.52 10.00 -5.55
N TRP A 210 -6.59 9.63 -6.82
CA TRP A 210 -5.45 9.57 -7.72
C TRP A 210 -5.63 10.59 -8.84
N PRO A 211 -4.56 11.29 -9.26
CA PRO A 211 -4.63 12.25 -10.36
C PRO A 211 -5.11 11.58 -11.66
N ASP A 212 -4.66 10.36 -11.90
CA ASP A 212 -4.90 9.61 -13.12
C ASP A 212 -4.78 8.10 -12.87
N ARG A 213 -5.21 7.29 -13.84
CA ARG A 213 -5.18 5.82 -13.72
C ARG A 213 -3.77 5.25 -13.83
N ALA A 214 -2.87 5.92 -14.54
CA ALA A 214 -1.51 5.45 -14.72
C ALA A 214 -0.69 5.62 -13.44
N SER A 215 -0.82 6.75 -12.72
CA SER A 215 -0.18 6.94 -11.42
C SER A 215 -0.60 5.90 -10.37
N LEU A 216 -1.89 5.54 -10.35
CA LEU A 216 -2.38 4.42 -9.54
C LEU A 216 -1.70 3.10 -9.97
N GLY A 217 -1.70 2.81 -11.28
CA GLY A 217 -1.12 1.60 -11.84
C GLY A 217 0.37 1.45 -11.54
N TYR A 218 1.18 2.47 -11.83
CA TYR A 218 2.62 2.45 -11.55
C TYR A 218 2.93 2.29 -10.07
N THR A 219 2.18 2.97 -9.19
CA THR A 219 2.36 2.83 -7.75
C THR A 219 1.94 1.45 -7.23
N ALA A 220 0.88 0.86 -7.81
CA ALA A 220 0.41 -0.48 -7.45
C ALA A 220 1.39 -1.56 -7.88
N LEU A 221 1.95 -1.45 -9.10
CA LEU A 221 2.92 -2.38 -9.65
C LEU A 221 4.27 -2.36 -8.93
N THR A 222 4.60 -1.26 -8.26
CA THR A 222 5.91 -1.10 -7.60
C THR A 222 6.17 -2.21 -6.57
N VAL A 223 5.18 -2.56 -5.74
CA VAL A 223 5.38 -3.53 -4.66
C VAL A 223 5.61 -4.95 -5.21
N PRO A 224 4.74 -5.50 -6.07
CA PRO A 224 4.97 -6.80 -6.69
C PRO A 224 6.30 -6.88 -7.46
N LEU A 225 6.69 -5.82 -8.17
CA LEU A 225 7.94 -5.81 -8.94
C LEU A 225 9.18 -5.86 -8.04
N VAL A 226 9.21 -5.07 -6.97
CA VAL A 226 10.34 -5.09 -6.02
C VAL A 226 10.38 -6.42 -5.28
N LEU A 227 9.24 -6.93 -4.80
CA LEU A 227 9.18 -8.22 -4.10
C LEU A 227 9.56 -9.39 -5.01
N GLY A 228 9.03 -9.44 -6.23
CA GLY A 228 9.33 -10.50 -7.19
C GLY A 228 10.78 -10.45 -7.67
N GLY A 229 11.29 -9.26 -8.00
CA GLY A 229 12.67 -9.08 -8.42
C GLY A 229 13.68 -9.40 -7.32
N ALA A 230 13.50 -8.84 -6.13
CA ALA A 230 14.38 -9.11 -5.00
C ALA A 230 14.26 -10.56 -4.50
N GLY A 231 13.06 -11.14 -4.53
CA GLY A 231 12.82 -12.54 -4.21
C GLY A 231 13.58 -13.48 -5.15
N ALA A 232 13.56 -13.21 -6.46
CA ALA A 232 14.35 -13.99 -7.43
C ALA A 232 15.85 -13.89 -7.15
N VAL A 233 16.35 -12.69 -6.83
CA VAL A 233 17.78 -12.49 -6.46
C VAL A 233 18.14 -13.26 -5.20
N LEU A 234 17.32 -13.17 -4.14
CA LEU A 234 17.54 -13.90 -2.88
C LEU A 234 17.49 -15.41 -3.09
N MET A 235 16.58 -15.90 -3.94
CA MET A 235 16.46 -17.32 -4.26
C MET A 235 17.72 -17.83 -4.98
N ILE A 236 18.21 -17.11 -6.00
CA ILE A 236 19.44 -17.48 -6.70
C ILE A 236 20.63 -17.44 -5.74
N ALA A 237 20.73 -16.40 -4.91
CA ALA A 237 21.78 -16.29 -3.91
C ALA A 237 21.73 -17.45 -2.92
N GLY A 238 20.54 -17.79 -2.39
CA GLY A 238 20.32 -18.93 -1.51
C GLY A 238 20.78 -20.24 -2.14
N MET A 239 20.28 -20.56 -3.34
CA MET A 239 20.66 -21.78 -4.07
C MET A 239 22.17 -21.87 -4.36
N SER A 240 22.83 -20.73 -4.61
CA SER A 240 24.28 -20.69 -4.82
C SER A 240 25.08 -20.99 -3.55
N MET A 241 24.51 -20.65 -2.38
CA MET A 241 25.10 -20.90 -1.07
C MET A 241 24.75 -22.30 -0.53
N THR A 242 23.67 -22.93 -1.01
CA THR A 242 23.26 -24.27 -0.59
C THR A 242 24.30 -25.32 -0.98
N PRO A 243 24.82 -26.13 -0.04
CA PRO A 243 25.71 -27.24 -0.33
C PRO A 243 25.04 -28.33 -1.18
N GLU A 244 25.81 -29.07 -1.97
CA GLU A 244 25.30 -30.19 -2.80
C GLU A 244 24.86 -31.38 -1.95
N TYR A 245 25.43 -31.54 -0.75
CA TYR A 245 25.08 -32.59 0.19
C TYR A 245 24.78 -32.00 1.56
N LEU A 246 23.58 -32.31 2.08
CA LEU A 246 23.13 -31.91 3.40
C LEU A 246 22.72 -33.15 4.19
N ALA A 247 23.42 -33.43 5.29
CA ALA A 247 23.01 -34.47 6.23
C ALA A 247 21.79 -33.96 7.00
N SER A 248 20.59 -34.34 6.56
CA SER A 248 19.33 -33.87 7.12
C SER A 248 18.81 -34.78 8.24
N ALA A 249 18.22 -34.18 9.29
CA ALA A 249 17.57 -34.91 10.37
C ALA A 249 16.15 -35.39 10.02
N GLY A 250 15.56 -34.87 8.93
CA GLY A 250 14.21 -35.21 8.47
C GLY A 250 13.95 -34.76 7.03
N MET A 251 12.75 -35.04 6.50
CA MET A 251 12.40 -34.57 5.15
C MET A 251 12.19 -33.04 5.16
N PRO A 252 12.84 -32.28 4.26
CA PRO A 252 12.64 -30.83 4.19
C PRO A 252 11.19 -30.51 3.80
N LEU A 253 10.73 -29.33 4.20
CA LEU A 253 9.45 -28.80 3.76
C LEU A 253 9.60 -28.37 2.30
N VAL A 254 9.10 -29.19 1.37
CA VAL A 254 9.22 -28.92 -0.06
C VAL A 254 8.13 -27.93 -0.49
N SER A 255 8.54 -26.76 -1.01
CA SER A 255 7.65 -25.87 -1.75
C SER A 255 7.93 -26.02 -3.26
N ALA A 256 6.88 -26.21 -4.07
CA ALA A 256 7.05 -26.27 -5.51
C ALA A 256 7.30 -24.84 -6.03
N PRO A 257 8.48 -24.53 -6.60
CA PRO A 257 8.71 -23.20 -7.17
C PRO A 257 7.76 -22.97 -8.35
N PRO A 258 7.27 -21.73 -8.55
CA PRO A 258 6.57 -21.34 -9.77
C PRO A 258 7.41 -21.69 -11.01
N LEU A 259 6.75 -22.12 -12.10
CA LEU A 259 7.41 -22.56 -13.35
C LEU A 259 8.46 -21.58 -13.89
N PHE A 260 8.19 -20.28 -13.80
CA PHE A 260 9.16 -19.27 -14.22
C PHE A 260 10.45 -19.32 -13.40
N LEU A 261 10.34 -19.49 -12.08
CA LEU A 261 11.49 -19.56 -11.18
C LEU A 261 12.24 -20.89 -11.33
N SER A 262 11.54 -22.00 -11.60
CA SER A 262 12.20 -23.28 -11.88
C SER A 262 13.02 -23.23 -13.17
N LEU A 263 12.47 -22.65 -14.24
CA LEU A 263 13.20 -22.46 -15.51
C LEU A 263 14.41 -21.54 -15.34
N LEU A 264 14.25 -20.48 -14.55
CA LEU A 264 15.35 -19.56 -14.26
C LEU A 264 16.44 -20.28 -13.45
N ALA A 265 16.07 -21.01 -12.40
CA ALA A 265 17.01 -21.80 -11.59
C ALA A 265 17.78 -22.82 -12.44
N GLU A 266 17.11 -23.57 -13.32
CA GLU A 266 17.72 -24.57 -14.20
C GLU A 266 18.71 -23.93 -15.18
N SER A 267 18.37 -22.77 -15.75
CA SER A 267 19.26 -22.05 -16.67
C SER A 267 20.52 -21.49 -16.00
N PHE A 268 20.46 -21.13 -14.72
CA PHE A 268 21.59 -20.52 -13.99
C PHE A 268 22.41 -21.51 -13.15
N LEU A 269 21.83 -22.61 -12.66
CA LEU A 269 22.49 -23.52 -11.70
C LEU A 269 22.72 -24.97 -12.20
N SER A 270 22.32 -25.32 -13.43
CA SER A 270 22.58 -26.65 -14.05
C SER A 270 22.02 -27.86 -13.26
N ASN A 271 22.58 -29.07 -13.47
CA ASN A 271 21.99 -30.39 -13.14
C ASN A 271 21.55 -30.60 -11.67
N ASP A 272 22.04 -29.81 -10.72
CA ASP A 272 21.72 -29.95 -9.29
C ASP A 272 20.69 -28.93 -8.79
N ALA A 273 20.15 -28.08 -9.68
CA ALA A 273 19.16 -27.06 -9.32
C ALA A 273 17.93 -27.67 -8.63
N PHE A 274 17.47 -28.84 -9.10
CA PHE A 274 16.34 -29.54 -8.48
C PHE A 274 16.66 -30.02 -7.05
N ILE A 275 17.87 -30.54 -6.82
CA ILE A 275 18.29 -30.99 -5.48
C ILE A 275 18.40 -29.78 -4.55
N ARG A 276 19.03 -28.70 -5.01
CA ARG A 276 19.17 -27.46 -4.22
C ARG A 276 17.82 -26.80 -3.93
N LEU A 277 16.86 -26.90 -4.85
CA LEU A 277 15.47 -26.44 -4.66
C LEU A 277 14.71 -27.22 -3.57
N LEU A 278 15.07 -28.48 -3.31
CA LEU A 278 14.48 -29.24 -2.20
C LEU A 278 14.95 -28.76 -0.82
N TRP A 279 16.06 -28.01 -0.78
CA TRP A 279 16.72 -27.55 0.44
C TRP A 279 16.67 -26.02 0.62
N ALA A 280 16.24 -25.27 -0.40
CA ALA A 280 16.18 -23.81 -0.44
C ALA A 280 14.86 -23.24 0.11
#